data_AF-A0A971A504-F1
#
_entry.id   AF-A0A971A504-F1
#
_cell.length_a   1.000
_cell.length_b   1.000
_cell.length_c   1.000
_cell.angle_alpha   90.00
_cell.angle_beta   90.00
_cell.angle_gamma   90.00
#
_symmetry.space_group_name_H-M   'P 1'
#
loop_
_entity.id
_entity.type
_entity.pdbx_description
1 polymer ?
#
loop_
_entity_poly.entity_id
_entity_poly.type
_entity_poly.pdbx_seq_one_letter_code
_entity_poly.pdbx_strand_id
1 'polypeptide(L)'
;MNAKHPIHYIARAARVFMATLLVLLLVAFVKAITFELTSVFWMTTPASSTEPKQELTPEQTRTQRILRAKKEFLPDGTLHLVTQIGENRWQPAYGSYPSNAPMGQEQVYDVNDTLLWDGSASERPYNYLSWAQATRNDGFTSERMRHLQQFAEPQVLEIPVAAPDELLETWRYDPWADCFVGHSLDGGRMGYLSAAGWTDSKADVRPFGRFQSFQAWWPPDSHSPTILWQTERYVYEINFASRQAERILESPQGKIEYVAMNPSYRLWQVSGETMARTRPLLHCQTSDKVHHLILKDPDQTIAVATPPEWQQWYVNHYEFAATKEGVFLRRTWIEYPAPPARIDRDWWTEFQRTTKNQSVELYRVAETGHLDLVNRYSWTLPGDPDAIRYVEPRSNVKRFVTAFSPLLADLFWLPFPAGFWQNLYQRSDFAREFIQVVEQMRPHYSIWSWLVTAAMLALTFQHGHPRRTSWGRLAFWLVFVALLNLTGFLVYWALNHTATMACPACGKRRSLSRTDCVHCRAALPTPEHGQLDLIFGV
;
A
#
# COMPACT_ATOMS: atom_id res chain seq x y z
N MET A 1 -5.35 -48.41 -38.59
CA MET A 1 -5.81 -48.36 -37.19
C MET A 1 -6.95 -47.35 -37.10
N ASN A 2 -8.14 -47.83 -36.71
CA ASN A 2 -9.38 -47.06 -36.61
C ASN A 2 -9.40 -46.22 -35.33
N ALA A 3 -9.29 -44.89 -35.43
CA ALA A 3 -9.53 -43.99 -34.31
C ALA A 3 -11.04 -43.73 -34.15
N LYS A 4 -11.79 -44.73 -33.66
CA LYS A 4 -13.18 -44.53 -33.22
C LYS A 4 -13.14 -43.74 -31.90
N HIS A 5 -13.68 -42.52 -31.93
CA HIS A 5 -13.90 -41.58 -30.80
C HIS A 5 -12.75 -40.63 -30.40
N PRO A 6 -12.44 -39.60 -31.22
CA PRO A 6 -11.57 -38.49 -30.81
C PRO A 6 -12.09 -37.73 -29.57
N ILE A 7 -13.42 -37.71 -29.37
CA ILE A 7 -14.08 -37.05 -28.24
C ILE A 7 -13.66 -37.66 -26.89
N HIS A 8 -13.41 -38.97 -26.83
CA HIS A 8 -12.95 -39.62 -25.59
C HIS A 8 -11.51 -39.25 -25.23
N TYR A 9 -10.64 -39.01 -26.21
CA TYR A 9 -9.28 -38.56 -25.97
C TYR A 9 -9.25 -37.09 -25.53
N ILE A 10 -10.07 -36.24 -26.16
CA ILE A 10 -10.21 -34.82 -25.77
C ILE A 10 -10.82 -34.70 -24.38
N ALA A 11 -11.87 -35.48 -24.06
CA ALA A 11 -12.48 -35.47 -22.72
C ALA A 11 -11.55 -36.01 -21.63
N ARG A 12 -10.69 -36.98 -21.96
CA ARG A 12 -9.68 -37.51 -21.02
C ARG A 12 -8.54 -36.51 -20.80
N ALA A 13 -8.06 -35.86 -21.86
CA ALA A 13 -7.08 -34.78 -21.77
C ALA A 13 -7.62 -33.57 -20.99
N ALA A 14 -8.87 -33.17 -21.26
CA ALA A 14 -9.56 -32.08 -20.55
C ALA A 14 -9.77 -32.41 -19.07
N ARG A 15 -10.15 -33.65 -18.72
CA ARG A 15 -10.25 -34.08 -17.31
C ARG A 15 -8.91 -34.04 -16.60
N VAL A 16 -7.84 -34.52 -17.26
CA VAL A 16 -6.49 -34.47 -16.70
C VAL A 16 -6.02 -33.02 -16.54
N PHE A 17 -6.30 -32.16 -17.52
CA PHE A 17 -5.99 -30.73 -17.44
C PHE A 17 -6.75 -30.04 -16.31
N MET A 18 -8.08 -30.23 -16.21
CA MET A 18 -8.91 -29.65 -15.16
C MET A 18 -8.53 -30.16 -13.76
N ALA A 19 -8.22 -31.45 -13.62
CA ALA A 19 -7.72 -32.01 -12.37
C ALA A 19 -6.35 -31.42 -12.00
N THR A 20 -5.46 -31.24 -12.97
CA THR A 20 -4.16 -30.59 -12.76
C THR A 20 -4.33 -29.14 -12.34
N LEU A 21 -5.21 -28.40 -13.02
CA LEU A 21 -5.53 -27.01 -12.70
C LEU A 21 -6.12 -26.87 -11.29
N LEU A 22 -7.03 -27.76 -10.90
CA LEU A 22 -7.64 -27.76 -9.57
C LEU A 22 -6.61 -28.05 -8.48
N VAL A 23 -5.69 -28.99 -8.72
CA VAL A 23 -4.57 -29.26 -7.81
C VAL A 23 -3.62 -28.06 -7.71
N LEU A 24 -3.29 -27.41 -8.83
CA LEU A 24 -2.47 -26.19 -8.84
C LEU A 24 -3.14 -25.05 -8.04
N LEU A 25 -4.45 -24.86 -8.19
CA LEU A 25 -5.24 -23.89 -7.45
C LEU A 25 -5.26 -24.19 -5.94
N LEU A 26 -5.52 -25.44 -5.56
CA LEU A 26 -5.50 -25.88 -4.16
C LEU A 26 -4.14 -25.61 -3.50
N VAL A 27 -3.05 -25.91 -4.21
CA VAL A 27 -1.71 -25.66 -3.69
C VAL A 27 -1.39 -24.17 -3.61
N ALA A 28 -1.81 -23.37 -4.59
CA ALA A 28 -1.68 -21.91 -4.52
C ALA A 28 -2.46 -21.34 -3.32
N PHE A 29 -3.64 -21.89 -3.03
CA PHE A 29 -4.47 -21.50 -1.89
C PHE A 29 -3.79 -21.82 -0.55
N VAL A 30 -3.26 -23.04 -0.40
CA VAL A 30 -2.52 -23.44 0.81
C VAL A 30 -1.27 -22.57 1.01
N LYS A 31 -0.55 -22.21 -0.06
CA LYS A 31 0.58 -21.28 0.02
C LYS A 31 0.17 -19.88 0.42
N ALA A 32 -0.91 -19.35 -0.13
CA ALA A 32 -1.45 -18.04 0.24
C ALA A 32 -1.84 -18.01 1.72
N ILE A 33 -2.55 -19.03 2.21
CA ILE A 33 -2.89 -19.19 3.62
C ILE A 33 -1.63 -19.25 4.48
N THR A 34 -0.62 -20.02 4.07
CA THR A 34 0.63 -20.15 4.82
C THR A 34 1.41 -18.83 4.83
N PHE A 35 1.48 -18.11 3.71
CA PHE A 35 2.09 -16.79 3.62
C PHE A 35 1.40 -15.80 4.57
N GLU A 36 0.06 -15.72 4.53
CA GLU A 36 -0.71 -14.84 5.40
C GLU A 36 -0.54 -15.24 6.87
N LEU A 37 -0.73 -16.51 7.23
CA LEU A 37 -0.54 -16.99 8.61
C LEU A 37 0.88 -16.74 9.12
N THR A 38 1.91 -16.99 8.31
CA THR A 38 3.31 -16.75 8.71
C THR A 38 3.59 -15.26 8.83
N SER A 39 3.05 -14.44 7.92
CA SER A 39 3.22 -12.99 7.98
C SER A 39 2.49 -12.37 9.18
N VAL A 40 1.30 -12.87 9.51
CA VAL A 40 0.53 -12.50 10.70
C VAL A 40 1.29 -12.94 11.95
N PHE A 41 1.71 -14.21 12.06
CA PHE A 41 2.50 -14.69 13.19
C PHE A 41 3.79 -13.87 13.37
N TRP A 42 4.51 -13.53 12.30
CA TRP A 42 5.72 -12.71 12.42
C TRP A 42 5.43 -11.23 12.73
N MET A 43 4.27 -10.71 12.35
CA MET A 43 3.81 -9.37 12.74
C MET A 43 3.26 -9.32 14.17
N THR A 44 2.66 -10.41 14.67
CA THR A 44 1.98 -10.46 15.98
C THR A 44 2.83 -11.08 17.08
N THR A 45 3.88 -11.82 16.72
CA THR A 45 4.88 -12.28 17.69
C THR A 45 6.04 -11.30 17.62
N PRO A 46 6.06 -10.22 18.43
CA PRO A 46 7.33 -9.55 18.68
C PRO A 46 8.32 -10.63 19.11
N ALA A 47 9.56 -10.58 18.60
CA ALA A 47 10.62 -11.42 19.16
C ALA A 47 10.45 -11.36 20.68
N SER A 48 10.27 -12.51 21.34
CA SER A 48 10.04 -12.52 22.78
C SER A 48 11.28 -11.89 23.41
N SER A 49 11.22 -10.59 23.70
CA SER A 49 12.21 -9.93 24.54
C SER A 49 11.86 -10.42 25.93
N THR A 50 12.36 -11.62 26.26
CA THR A 50 12.61 -12.05 27.63
C THR A 50 13.67 -11.15 28.30
N GLU A 51 14.20 -10.16 27.59
CA GLU A 51 14.93 -9.06 28.20
C GLU A 51 13.95 -8.24 29.08
N PRO A 52 14.31 -8.01 30.35
CA PRO A 52 13.52 -7.14 31.22
C PRO A 52 13.32 -5.79 30.53
N LYS A 53 12.13 -5.18 30.67
CA LYS A 53 11.89 -3.79 30.26
C LYS A 53 13.03 -2.95 30.82
N GLN A 54 14.02 -2.64 29.99
CA GLN A 54 15.17 -1.87 30.40
C GLN A 54 14.63 -0.48 30.76
N GLU A 55 14.79 -0.08 32.02
CA GLU A 55 14.47 1.27 32.43
C GLU A 55 15.34 2.20 31.60
N LEU A 56 14.70 2.98 30.74
CA LEU A 56 15.37 3.94 29.88
C LEU A 56 16.04 4.99 30.76
N THR A 57 17.27 5.36 30.43
CA THR A 57 17.89 6.51 31.10
C THR A 57 17.03 7.77 30.87
N PRO A 58 17.14 8.81 31.72
CA PRO A 58 16.44 10.07 31.50
C PRO A 58 16.70 10.67 30.11
N GLU A 59 17.94 10.56 29.61
CA GLU A 59 18.33 11.02 28.27
C GLU A 59 17.70 10.22 27.14
N GLN A 60 17.59 8.89 27.29
CA GLN A 60 16.91 8.03 26.33
C GLN A 60 15.40 8.30 26.32
N THR A 61 14.81 8.53 27.50
CA THR A 61 13.40 8.91 27.64
C THR A 61 13.12 10.25 26.95
N ARG A 62 13.98 11.25 27.19
CA ARG A 62 13.91 12.55 26.51
C ARG A 62 14.04 12.40 24.99
N THR A 63 15.02 11.63 24.53
CA THR A 63 15.22 11.38 23.08
C THR A 63 13.99 10.71 22.46
N GLN A 64 13.46 9.66 23.08
CA GLN A 64 12.24 9.00 22.59
C GLN A 64 11.03 9.93 22.55
N ARG A 65 10.88 10.80 23.57
CA ARG A 65 9.82 11.80 23.62
C ARG A 65 9.94 12.79 22.46
N ILE A 66 11.13 13.36 22.26
CA ILE A 66 11.41 14.27 21.14
C ILE A 66 11.11 13.58 19.82
N LEU A 67 11.55 12.34 19.61
CA LEU A 67 11.33 11.60 18.36
C LEU A 67 9.84 11.36 18.08
N ARG A 68 9.05 11.00 19.10
CA ARG A 68 7.64 10.63 18.95
C ARG A 68 6.66 11.79 19.03
N ALA A 69 7.07 12.92 19.61
CA ALA A 69 6.23 14.11 19.71
C ALA A 69 5.90 14.68 18.32
N LYS A 70 4.68 15.18 18.13
CA LYS A 70 4.35 16.13 17.08
C LYS A 70 5.05 17.46 17.41
N LYS A 71 5.61 18.12 16.40
CA LYS A 71 6.31 19.40 16.54
C LYS A 71 5.34 20.48 16.09
N GLU A 72 4.64 21.06 17.06
CA GLU A 72 3.59 22.03 16.81
C GLU A 72 4.07 23.45 17.11
N PHE A 73 3.71 24.40 16.25
CA PHE A 73 4.07 25.80 16.40
C PHE A 73 2.85 26.63 16.78
N LEU A 74 3.08 27.60 17.65
CA LEU A 74 2.19 28.73 17.87
C LEU A 74 2.47 29.84 16.83
N PRO A 75 1.51 30.76 16.58
CA PRO A 75 1.70 31.87 15.63
C PRO A 75 2.86 32.81 15.94
N ASP A 76 3.24 32.92 17.22
CA ASP A 76 4.40 33.69 17.69
C ASP A 76 5.75 33.01 17.40
N GLY A 77 5.72 31.76 16.90
CA GLY A 77 6.88 30.96 16.59
C GLY A 77 7.34 30.01 17.69
N THR A 78 6.68 30.01 18.85
CA THR A 78 6.98 29.07 19.94
C THR A 78 6.71 27.63 19.49
N LEU A 79 7.67 26.73 19.72
CA LEU A 79 7.55 25.31 19.40
C LEU A 79 7.26 24.48 20.65
N HIS A 80 6.22 23.65 20.58
CA HIS A 80 5.88 22.67 21.60
C HIS A 80 6.03 21.24 21.05
N LEU A 81 6.46 20.35 21.94
CA LEU A 81 6.52 18.91 21.71
C LEU A 81 5.24 18.27 22.26
N VAL A 82 4.36 17.89 21.34
CA VAL A 82 3.03 17.37 21.66
C VAL A 82 3.01 15.85 21.55
N THR A 83 2.71 15.17 22.64
CA THR A 83 2.65 13.70 22.68
C THR A 83 1.22 13.25 22.98
N GLN A 84 0.65 12.43 22.09
CA GLN A 84 -0.71 11.91 22.22
C GLN A 84 -0.67 10.40 22.51
N ILE A 85 -1.31 9.99 23.60
CA ILE A 85 -1.24 8.61 24.09
C ILE A 85 -2.45 7.83 23.55
N GLY A 86 -2.18 6.80 22.72
CA GLY A 86 -3.16 5.78 22.34
C GLY A 86 -3.82 5.85 20.95
N GLU A 87 -3.54 6.85 20.10
CA GLU A 87 -4.23 6.96 18.80
C GLU A 87 -3.44 6.47 17.58
N ASN A 88 -2.12 6.29 17.68
CA ASN A 88 -1.35 5.88 16.51
C ASN A 88 -1.47 4.37 16.28
N ARG A 89 -2.20 3.98 15.23
CA ARG A 89 -2.32 2.59 14.71
C ARG A 89 -0.95 1.92 14.43
N TRP A 90 0.13 2.71 14.36
CA TRP A 90 1.51 2.27 14.16
C TRP A 90 2.35 2.20 15.46
N GLN A 91 1.78 2.49 16.63
CA GLN A 91 2.44 2.32 17.93
C GLN A 91 3.00 0.91 18.21
N PRO A 92 2.42 -0.20 17.71
CA PRO A 92 3.00 -1.53 17.94
C PRO A 92 4.39 -1.70 17.32
N ALA A 93 4.70 -1.01 16.21
CA ALA A 93 5.96 -1.17 15.48
C ALA A 93 7.17 -0.48 16.16
N TYR A 94 6.92 0.47 17.06
CA TYR A 94 7.97 1.29 17.68
C TYR A 94 8.15 1.04 19.19
N GLY A 95 7.44 0.07 19.77
CA GLY A 95 7.54 -0.27 21.19
C GLY A 95 6.74 0.66 22.11
N SER A 96 6.34 0.15 23.28
CA SER A 96 5.50 0.84 24.27
C SER A 96 6.10 2.17 24.71
N TYR A 97 5.29 3.25 24.64
CA TYR A 97 5.66 4.56 25.17
C TYR A 97 5.75 4.47 26.70
N PRO A 98 6.83 4.97 27.34
CA PRO A 98 6.90 5.07 28.80
C PRO A 98 6.07 6.30 29.23
N SER A 99 4.74 6.16 29.24
CA SER A 99 3.87 7.12 29.92
C SER A 99 2.91 6.41 30.84
N ASN A 100 2.77 7.00 32.03
CA ASN A 100 1.80 6.59 33.05
C ASN A 100 0.44 7.28 32.85
N ALA A 101 0.30 8.15 31.84
CA ALA A 101 -0.94 8.89 31.60
C ALA A 101 -2.00 8.02 30.87
N PRO A 102 -3.28 8.14 31.25
CA PRO A 102 -4.38 7.40 30.63
C PRO A 102 -4.54 7.69 29.13
N MET A 103 -5.11 6.71 28.42
CA MET A 103 -5.36 6.75 26.98
C MET A 103 -6.26 7.95 26.61
N GLY A 104 -5.92 8.68 25.55
CA GLY A 104 -6.64 9.89 25.13
C GLY A 104 -6.14 11.20 25.75
N GLN A 105 -5.18 11.15 26.70
CA GLN A 105 -4.48 12.34 27.17
C GLN A 105 -3.36 12.78 26.21
N GLU A 106 -3.13 14.08 26.22
CA GLU A 106 -2.05 14.75 25.52
C GLU A 106 -1.13 15.40 26.56
N GLN A 107 0.18 15.21 26.39
CA GLN A 107 1.20 15.90 27.18
C GLN A 107 1.98 16.84 26.28
N VAL A 108 2.10 18.08 26.71
CA VAL A 108 2.75 19.18 25.98
C VAL A 108 4.01 19.59 26.74
N TYR A 109 5.15 19.52 26.05
CA TYR A 109 6.44 19.93 26.58
C TYR A 109 7.00 21.11 25.78
N ASP A 110 7.86 21.90 26.41
CA ASP A 110 8.73 22.83 25.68
C ASP A 110 9.92 22.08 25.03
N VAL A 111 10.76 22.81 24.29
CA VAL A 111 11.98 22.28 23.65
C VAL A 111 13.07 21.83 24.64
N ASN A 112 13.00 22.29 25.88
CA ASN A 112 13.92 21.96 26.96
C ASN A 112 13.45 20.77 27.81
N ASP A 113 12.36 20.10 27.39
CA ASP A 113 11.77 18.95 28.04
C ASP A 113 11.00 19.28 29.34
N THR A 114 10.60 20.54 29.52
CA THR A 114 9.73 20.98 30.62
C THR A 114 8.28 20.68 30.27
N LEU A 115 7.57 19.95 31.14
CA LEU A 115 6.13 19.72 30.97
C LEU A 115 5.38 21.05 31.18
N LEU A 116 4.66 21.48 30.16
CA LEU A 116 3.85 22.70 30.18
C LEU A 116 2.39 22.43 30.49
N TRP A 117 1.85 21.31 30.00
CA TRP A 117 0.45 20.94 30.20
C TRP A 117 0.24 19.43 30.02
N ASP A 118 -0.73 18.88 30.75
CA ASP A 118 -1.14 17.47 30.73
C ASP A 118 -2.66 17.40 30.91
N GLY A 119 -3.39 16.82 29.94
CA GLY A 119 -4.85 16.74 29.99
C GLY A 119 -5.50 16.26 28.69
N SER A 120 -6.81 16.52 28.54
CA SER A 120 -7.56 16.21 27.30
C SER A 120 -7.25 17.22 26.20
N ALA A 121 -7.00 16.77 24.96
CA ALA A 121 -6.70 17.65 23.83
C ALA A 121 -7.73 18.78 23.62
N SER A 122 -9.00 18.54 24.00
CA SER A 122 -10.09 19.54 23.94
C SER A 122 -9.96 20.69 24.94
N GLU A 123 -9.21 20.50 26.02
CA GLU A 123 -9.01 21.46 27.12
C GLU A 123 -7.65 22.15 27.07
N ARG A 124 -6.83 21.83 26.05
CA ARG A 124 -5.49 22.37 25.89
C ARG A 124 -5.53 23.90 25.72
N PRO A 125 -4.73 24.67 26.47
CA PRO A 125 -4.74 26.14 26.38
C PRO A 125 -4.03 26.69 25.14
N TYR A 126 -3.38 25.83 24.35
CA TYR A 126 -2.56 26.21 23.20
C TYR A 126 -3.30 26.10 21.88
N ASN A 127 -3.19 27.18 21.09
CA ASN A 127 -3.77 27.30 19.76
C ASN A 127 -2.68 27.19 18.70
N TYR A 128 -2.39 25.96 18.27
CA TYR A 128 -1.37 25.71 17.26
C TYR A 128 -1.80 26.13 15.86
N LEU A 129 -0.81 26.39 15.00
CA LEU A 129 -1.03 26.61 13.57
C LEU A 129 -1.70 25.39 12.94
N SER A 130 -2.73 25.63 12.14
CA SER A 130 -3.46 24.59 11.43
C SER A 130 -2.91 24.41 10.02
N TRP A 131 -2.15 23.34 9.81
CA TRP A 131 -1.47 23.03 8.54
C TRP A 131 -2.45 22.54 7.46
N ALA A 132 -2.17 22.90 6.21
CA ALA A 132 -2.85 22.37 5.04
C ALA A 132 -2.51 20.88 4.86
N GLN A 133 -3.54 20.05 4.76
CA GLN A 133 -3.40 18.60 4.65
C GLN A 133 -3.74 18.14 3.24
N ALA A 134 -3.03 17.11 2.76
CA ALA A 134 -3.27 16.52 1.45
C ALA A 134 -4.72 16.06 1.32
N THR A 135 -5.36 16.38 0.21
CA THR A 135 -6.75 15.98 -0.09
C THR A 135 -6.88 14.48 -0.42
N ARG A 136 -5.75 13.78 -0.59
CA ARG A 136 -5.67 12.41 -1.14
C ARG A 136 -6.33 11.33 -0.28
N ASN A 137 -6.46 11.52 1.03
CA ASN A 137 -7.01 10.46 1.90
C ASN A 137 -8.55 10.35 1.80
N ASP A 138 -9.24 11.42 1.41
CA ASP A 138 -10.70 11.48 1.33
C ASP A 138 -11.23 11.78 -0.10
N GLY A 139 -10.35 11.93 -1.09
CA GLY A 139 -10.69 12.38 -2.45
C GLY A 139 -11.08 11.26 -3.43
N PHE A 140 -11.86 11.60 -4.46
CA PHE A 140 -12.14 10.74 -5.60
C PHE A 140 -11.08 10.98 -6.69
N THR A 141 -10.42 9.92 -7.16
CA THR A 141 -9.24 10.04 -8.06
C THR A 141 -9.56 9.64 -9.50
N SER A 142 -8.66 10.00 -10.44
CA SER A 142 -8.76 9.61 -11.85
C SER A 142 -8.77 8.10 -12.07
N GLU A 143 -8.13 7.32 -11.19
CA GLU A 143 -8.22 5.86 -11.19
C GLU A 143 -9.64 5.40 -10.87
N ARG A 144 -10.28 5.97 -9.83
CA ARG A 144 -11.67 5.68 -9.49
C ARG A 144 -12.63 6.11 -10.61
N MET A 145 -12.39 7.27 -11.25
CA MET A 145 -13.17 7.73 -12.40
C MET A 145 -13.10 6.72 -13.55
N ARG A 146 -11.90 6.23 -13.86
CA ARG A 146 -11.71 5.21 -14.89
C ARG A 146 -12.45 3.93 -14.56
N HIS A 147 -12.46 3.51 -13.30
CA HIS A 147 -13.24 2.36 -12.86
C HIS A 147 -14.74 2.52 -13.07
N LEU A 148 -15.34 3.68 -12.75
CA LEU A 148 -16.77 3.94 -13.01
C LEU A 148 -17.14 3.79 -14.49
N GLN A 149 -16.24 4.22 -15.39
CA GLN A 149 -16.47 4.24 -16.83
C GLN A 149 -16.20 2.91 -17.54
N GLN A 150 -15.57 1.93 -16.86
CA GLN A 150 -15.15 0.66 -17.45
C GLN A 150 -16.25 -0.42 -17.47
N PHE A 151 -17.40 -0.19 -16.81
CA PHE A 151 -18.49 -1.17 -16.76
C PHE A 151 -19.30 -1.20 -18.06
N ALA A 152 -19.90 -2.37 -18.36
CA ALA A 152 -20.73 -2.58 -19.55
C ALA A 152 -21.94 -1.64 -19.60
N GLU A 153 -22.46 -1.27 -18.43
CA GLU A 153 -23.31 -0.10 -18.23
C GLU A 153 -22.47 0.94 -17.48
N PRO A 154 -22.01 2.01 -18.15
CA PRO A 154 -21.13 2.99 -17.53
C PRO A 154 -21.85 3.66 -16.36
N GLN A 155 -21.27 3.55 -15.17
CA GLN A 155 -21.76 4.27 -14.00
C GLN A 155 -21.35 5.74 -14.13
N VAL A 156 -22.29 6.64 -13.86
CA VAL A 156 -22.09 8.08 -14.00
C VAL A 156 -21.89 8.67 -12.61
N LEU A 157 -20.95 9.61 -12.49
CA LEU A 157 -20.81 10.39 -11.27
C LEU A 157 -22.01 11.33 -11.15
N GLU A 158 -22.80 11.16 -10.09
CA GLU A 158 -23.99 11.95 -9.78
C GLU A 158 -23.77 12.79 -8.53
N ILE A 159 -24.06 14.08 -8.64
CA ILE A 159 -23.98 15.04 -7.54
C ILE A 159 -25.39 15.53 -7.20
N PRO A 160 -25.95 15.16 -6.04
CA PRO A 160 -27.28 15.60 -5.63
C PRO A 160 -27.26 17.05 -5.15
N VAL A 161 -28.30 17.80 -5.48
CA VAL A 161 -28.59 19.12 -4.91
C VAL A 161 -29.90 18.99 -4.14
N ALA A 162 -29.85 19.30 -2.85
CA ALA A 162 -30.95 19.11 -1.93
C ALA A 162 -31.23 20.38 -1.11
N ALA A 163 -32.46 20.45 -0.61
CA ALA A 163 -32.89 21.27 0.51
C ALA A 163 -32.97 20.38 1.78
N PRO A 164 -33.36 20.91 2.97
CA PRO A 164 -33.39 20.13 4.21
C PRO A 164 -34.18 18.81 4.11
N ASP A 165 -35.33 18.85 3.44
CA ASP A 165 -36.29 17.74 3.43
C ASP A 165 -36.53 17.14 2.03
N GLU A 166 -35.85 17.65 0.99
CA GLU A 166 -36.10 17.24 -0.39
C GLU A 166 -34.86 17.29 -1.28
N LEU A 167 -34.78 16.34 -2.22
CA LEU A 167 -33.84 16.41 -3.35
C LEU A 167 -34.45 17.32 -4.41
N LEU A 168 -33.68 18.27 -4.93
CA LEU A 168 -34.16 19.24 -5.93
C LEU A 168 -33.74 18.84 -7.34
N GLU A 169 -32.46 18.53 -7.51
CA GLU A 169 -31.88 18.20 -8.82
C GLU A 169 -30.67 17.27 -8.68
N THR A 170 -30.26 16.67 -9.78
CA THR A 170 -29.07 15.81 -9.85
C THR A 170 -28.20 16.23 -11.02
N TRP A 171 -26.91 16.42 -10.73
CA TRP A 171 -25.91 16.79 -11.73
C TRP A 171 -25.06 15.58 -12.11
N ARG A 172 -25.09 15.22 -13.39
CA ARG A 172 -24.41 14.07 -13.96
C ARG A 172 -23.16 14.49 -14.69
N TYR A 173 -22.01 13.90 -14.36
CA TYR A 173 -20.78 14.17 -15.11
C TYR A 173 -20.82 13.49 -16.49
N ASP A 174 -20.71 14.27 -17.56
CA ASP A 174 -20.53 13.79 -18.92
C ASP A 174 -19.03 13.74 -19.25
N PRO A 175 -18.41 12.55 -19.33
CA PRO A 175 -16.97 12.43 -19.59
C PRO A 175 -16.58 12.78 -21.03
N TRP A 176 -17.53 12.81 -21.97
CA TRP A 176 -17.25 13.17 -23.37
C TRP A 176 -17.17 14.68 -23.56
N ALA A 177 -18.12 15.40 -22.95
CA ALA A 177 -18.13 16.86 -22.96
C ALA A 177 -17.27 17.47 -21.83
N ASP A 178 -16.87 16.65 -20.86
CA ASP A 178 -16.11 17.03 -19.67
C ASP A 178 -16.76 18.20 -18.92
N CYS A 179 -18.05 18.02 -18.64
CA CYS A 179 -18.92 18.97 -17.94
C CYS A 179 -19.95 18.22 -17.09
N PHE A 180 -20.72 18.94 -16.28
CA PHE A 180 -21.88 18.38 -15.58
C PHE A 180 -23.17 18.78 -16.28
N VAL A 181 -24.10 17.83 -16.42
CA VAL A 181 -25.45 18.04 -16.96
C VAL A 181 -26.45 17.97 -15.83
N GLY A 182 -27.20 19.04 -15.60
CA GLY A 182 -28.22 19.11 -14.55
C GLY A 182 -29.52 18.46 -15.00
N HIS A 183 -30.15 17.69 -14.12
CA HIS A 183 -31.45 17.07 -14.33
C HIS A 183 -32.38 17.39 -13.16
N SER A 184 -33.59 17.81 -13.48
CA SER A 184 -34.72 17.84 -12.53
C SER A 184 -35.15 16.42 -12.16
N LEU A 185 -35.87 16.27 -11.05
CA LEU A 185 -36.44 14.98 -10.65
C LEU A 185 -37.42 14.40 -11.67
N ASP A 186 -38.11 15.26 -12.43
CA ASP A 186 -39.00 14.86 -13.53
C ASP A 186 -38.24 14.40 -14.79
N GLY A 187 -36.90 14.39 -14.75
CA GLY A 187 -36.03 13.94 -15.82
C GLY A 187 -35.68 15.02 -16.86
N GLY A 188 -36.27 16.22 -16.76
CA GLY A 188 -35.97 17.36 -17.62
C GLY A 188 -34.55 17.88 -17.42
N ARG A 189 -33.84 18.18 -18.52
CA ARG A 189 -32.49 18.77 -18.48
C ARG A 189 -32.58 20.24 -18.08
N MET A 190 -31.83 20.62 -17.04
CA MET A 190 -31.79 21.97 -16.48
C MET A 190 -30.71 22.85 -17.11
N GLY A 191 -29.63 22.24 -17.61
CA GLY A 191 -28.51 22.96 -18.21
C GLY A 191 -27.19 22.21 -18.06
N TYR A 192 -26.11 22.94 -18.29
CA TYR A 192 -24.73 22.46 -18.26
C TYR A 192 -23.90 23.33 -17.32
N LEU A 193 -23.01 22.71 -16.55
CA LEU A 193 -22.03 23.38 -15.72
C LEU A 193 -20.64 22.97 -16.20
N SER A 194 -19.86 23.94 -16.64
CA SER A 194 -18.64 23.73 -17.40
C SER A 194 -17.55 24.73 -16.97
N ALA A 195 -16.36 24.67 -17.58
CA ALA A 195 -15.28 25.61 -17.28
C ALA A 195 -15.65 27.09 -17.53
N ALA A 196 -16.63 27.34 -18.40
CA ALA A 196 -17.16 28.67 -18.68
C ALA A 196 -18.28 29.11 -17.71
N GLY A 197 -18.59 28.28 -16.70
CA GLY A 197 -19.73 28.46 -15.82
C GLY A 197 -20.98 27.73 -16.31
N TRP A 198 -22.14 28.18 -15.83
CA TRP A 198 -23.44 27.62 -16.16
C TRP A 198 -23.96 28.13 -17.51
N THR A 199 -24.57 27.25 -18.28
CA THR A 199 -25.24 27.57 -19.56
C THR A 199 -26.38 26.60 -19.83
N ASP A 200 -27.42 27.05 -20.53
CA ASP A 200 -28.53 26.23 -21.04
C ASP A 200 -28.22 25.60 -22.41
N SER A 201 -27.20 26.10 -23.09
CA SER A 201 -26.81 25.74 -24.45
C SER A 201 -25.62 24.78 -24.48
N LYS A 202 -25.78 23.65 -25.19
CA LYS A 202 -24.68 22.69 -25.38
C LYS A 202 -23.51 23.27 -26.18
N ALA A 203 -23.77 24.25 -27.06
CA ALA A 203 -22.75 24.85 -27.92
C ALA A 203 -21.75 25.72 -27.13
N ASP A 204 -22.17 26.24 -25.98
CA ASP A 204 -21.37 27.15 -25.16
C ASP A 204 -20.57 26.42 -24.06
N VAL A 205 -20.76 25.10 -23.95
CA VAL A 205 -20.04 24.25 -23.00
C VAL A 205 -18.55 24.26 -23.29
N ARG A 206 -17.75 24.53 -22.24
CA ARG A 206 -16.29 24.42 -22.29
C ARG A 206 -15.82 23.33 -21.32
N PRO A 207 -15.01 22.36 -21.78
CA PRO A 207 -14.56 21.27 -20.93
C PRO A 207 -13.71 21.79 -19.76
N PHE A 208 -13.82 21.18 -18.59
CA PHE A 208 -12.95 21.49 -17.43
C PHE A 208 -11.47 21.20 -17.70
N GLY A 209 -11.18 20.21 -18.53
CA GLY A 209 -9.87 19.64 -18.76
C GLY A 209 -9.71 18.30 -18.06
N ARG A 210 -8.66 17.56 -18.45
CA ARG A 210 -8.42 16.18 -18.02
C ARG A 210 -8.45 16.04 -16.49
N PHE A 211 -9.49 15.35 -16.01
CA PHE A 211 -9.73 15.07 -14.60
C PHE A 211 -8.55 14.37 -13.91
N GLN A 212 -8.19 14.85 -12.71
CA GLN A 212 -7.17 14.25 -11.84
C GLN A 212 -7.76 13.74 -10.53
N SER A 213 -8.48 14.61 -9.83
CA SER A 213 -9.17 14.25 -8.60
C SER A 213 -10.26 15.27 -8.28
N PHE A 214 -11.17 14.93 -7.37
CA PHE A 214 -12.00 15.91 -6.70
C PHE A 214 -12.15 15.59 -5.23
N GLN A 215 -12.45 16.63 -4.45
CA GLN A 215 -12.88 16.50 -3.07
C GLN A 215 -14.23 17.20 -2.89
N ALA A 216 -15.13 16.58 -2.15
CA ALA A 216 -16.43 17.14 -1.82
C ALA A 216 -16.54 17.42 -0.32
N TRP A 217 -17.28 18.46 0.03
CA TRP A 217 -17.71 18.75 1.40
C TRP A 217 -19.08 19.41 1.37
N TRP A 218 -19.79 19.36 2.50
CA TRP A 218 -21.05 20.06 2.70
C TRP A 218 -20.78 21.34 3.50
N PRO A 219 -20.98 22.53 2.91
CA PRO A 219 -20.98 23.76 3.69
C PRO A 219 -22.10 23.70 4.74
N PRO A 220 -21.90 24.20 5.98
CA PRO A 220 -22.90 24.02 7.04
C PRO A 220 -24.25 24.70 6.80
N ASP A 221 -24.27 25.74 5.98
CA ASP A 221 -25.50 26.43 5.58
C ASP A 221 -26.08 25.89 4.26
N SER A 222 -25.57 24.74 3.77
CA SER A 222 -25.98 24.12 2.51
C SER A 222 -26.30 22.64 2.70
N HIS A 223 -27.43 22.20 2.14
CA HIS A 223 -27.78 20.78 2.03
C HIS A 223 -27.20 20.13 0.77
N SER A 224 -26.42 20.88 -0.01
CA SER A 224 -25.78 20.44 -1.25
C SER A 224 -24.25 20.49 -1.15
N PRO A 225 -23.54 19.58 -1.82
CA PRO A 225 -22.08 19.56 -1.81
C PRO A 225 -21.48 20.72 -2.59
N THR A 226 -20.34 21.17 -2.10
CA THR A 226 -19.34 21.91 -2.88
C THR A 226 -18.22 20.96 -3.26
N ILE A 227 -17.73 21.07 -4.49
CA ILE A 227 -16.66 20.22 -5.02
C ILE A 227 -15.45 21.08 -5.41
N LEU A 228 -14.27 20.69 -4.92
CA LEU A 228 -12.99 21.15 -5.45
C LEU A 228 -12.55 20.19 -6.56
N TRP A 229 -12.73 20.60 -7.82
CA TRP A 229 -12.43 19.81 -9.00
C TRP A 229 -11.03 20.12 -9.53
N GLN A 230 -10.15 19.12 -9.52
CA GLN A 230 -8.77 19.23 -9.97
C GLN A 230 -8.59 18.59 -11.35
N THR A 231 -7.96 19.34 -12.26
CA THR A 231 -7.49 18.85 -13.56
C THR A 231 -5.95 18.91 -13.62
N GLU A 232 -5.35 18.57 -14.77
CA GLU A 232 -3.90 18.68 -14.93
C GLU A 232 -3.36 20.11 -14.73
N ARG A 233 -4.16 21.14 -15.02
CA ARG A 233 -3.70 22.56 -15.03
C ARG A 233 -4.59 23.53 -14.28
N TYR A 234 -5.78 23.10 -13.89
CA TYR A 234 -6.80 23.95 -13.30
C TYR A 234 -7.34 23.36 -12.01
N VAL A 235 -7.73 24.23 -11.08
CA VAL A 235 -8.55 23.89 -9.92
C VAL A 235 -9.81 24.75 -9.96
N TYR A 236 -10.96 24.09 -9.82
CA TYR A 236 -12.27 24.75 -9.78
C TYR A 236 -12.97 24.49 -8.44
N GLU A 237 -13.63 25.50 -7.87
CA GLU A 237 -14.66 25.33 -6.82
C GLU A 237 -16.02 25.33 -7.52
N ILE A 238 -16.74 24.23 -7.39
CA ILE A 238 -18.03 24.02 -8.04
C ILE A 238 -19.10 23.95 -6.95
N ASN A 239 -19.99 24.93 -6.94
CA ASN A 239 -21.16 24.97 -6.08
C ASN A 239 -22.40 24.63 -6.91
N PHE A 240 -22.96 23.45 -6.69
CA PHE A 240 -24.09 22.96 -7.46
C PHE A 240 -25.41 23.63 -7.08
N ALA A 241 -25.58 24.04 -5.81
CA ALA A 241 -26.78 24.75 -5.37
C ALA A 241 -26.88 26.15 -5.99
N SER A 242 -25.77 26.89 -6.07
CA SER A 242 -25.73 28.18 -6.76
C SER A 242 -25.46 28.07 -8.28
N ARG A 243 -25.22 26.85 -8.77
CA ARG A 243 -24.85 26.54 -10.17
C ARG A 243 -23.64 27.35 -10.65
N GLN A 244 -22.64 27.53 -9.79
CA GLN A 244 -21.44 28.29 -10.08
C GLN A 244 -20.23 27.36 -10.15
N ALA A 245 -19.37 27.58 -11.15
CA ALA A 245 -18.07 26.96 -11.26
C ALA A 245 -17.03 28.08 -11.34
N GLU A 246 -16.29 28.26 -10.25
CA GLU A 246 -15.26 29.29 -10.14
C GLU A 246 -13.88 28.65 -10.32
N ARG A 247 -13.05 29.24 -11.16
CA ARG A 247 -11.68 28.78 -11.36
C ARG A 247 -10.77 29.45 -10.34
N ILE A 248 -10.27 28.67 -9.40
CA ILE A 248 -9.43 29.14 -8.30
C ILE A 248 -7.96 29.25 -8.71
N LEU A 249 -7.51 28.34 -9.58
CA LEU A 249 -6.13 28.33 -10.06
C LEU A 249 -6.07 27.93 -11.53
N GLU A 250 -5.20 28.62 -12.27
CA GLU A 250 -4.71 28.22 -13.58
C GLU A 250 -3.18 28.16 -13.52
N SER A 251 -2.60 27.01 -13.82
CA SER A 251 -1.16 26.88 -14.02
C SER A 251 -0.84 26.89 -15.52
N PRO A 252 -0.34 28.01 -16.07
CA PRO A 252 -0.07 28.12 -17.50
C PRO A 252 1.15 27.30 -17.93
N GLN A 253 2.11 27.09 -17.02
CA GLN A 253 3.45 26.59 -17.32
C GLN A 253 3.70 25.16 -16.81
N GLY A 254 3.08 24.78 -15.68
CA GLY A 254 3.31 23.49 -15.01
C GLY A 254 2.04 22.65 -14.85
N LYS A 255 2.22 21.35 -14.62
CA LYS A 255 1.11 20.49 -14.16
C LYS A 255 0.94 20.65 -12.66
N ILE A 256 -0.29 20.59 -12.18
CA ILE A 256 -0.58 20.57 -10.74
C ILE A 256 -0.29 19.16 -10.21
N GLU A 257 0.72 19.02 -9.36
CA GLU A 257 1.16 17.72 -8.80
C GLU A 257 0.52 17.42 -7.45
N TYR A 258 0.23 18.48 -6.68
CA TYR A 258 -0.21 18.38 -5.30
C TYR A 258 -1.20 19.49 -4.95
N VAL A 259 -2.24 19.11 -4.21
CA VAL A 259 -3.24 20.04 -3.65
C VAL A 259 -3.48 19.63 -2.20
N ALA A 260 -3.44 20.62 -1.31
CA ALA A 260 -3.73 20.49 0.11
C ALA A 260 -4.62 21.64 0.57
N MET A 261 -5.45 21.39 1.56
CA MET A 261 -6.31 22.41 2.16
C MET A 261 -6.23 22.33 3.67
N ASN A 262 -6.29 23.48 4.35
CA ASN A 262 -6.43 23.45 5.81
C ASN A 262 -7.89 23.13 6.21
N PRO A 263 -8.12 22.63 7.44
CA PRO A 263 -9.46 22.32 7.93
C PRO A 263 -10.46 23.48 7.77
N SER A 264 -10.00 24.72 7.96
CA SER A 264 -10.84 25.92 7.83
C SER A 264 -11.33 26.17 6.40
N TYR A 265 -10.63 25.68 5.38
CA TYR A 265 -11.09 25.77 3.98
C TYR A 265 -12.44 25.06 3.76
N ARG A 266 -12.63 23.87 4.37
CA ARG A 266 -13.89 23.11 4.28
C ARG A 266 -15.07 23.81 4.95
N LEU A 267 -14.78 24.71 5.89
CA LEU A 267 -15.76 25.37 6.73
C LEU A 267 -15.86 26.87 6.41
N TRP A 268 -15.31 27.34 5.28
CA TRP A 268 -15.22 28.77 4.90
C TRP A 268 -16.53 29.56 5.09
N GLN A 269 -17.69 28.93 4.90
CA GLN A 269 -19.00 29.60 5.02
C GLN A 269 -19.48 29.77 6.47
N VAL A 270 -18.78 29.19 7.46
CA VAL A 270 -19.19 29.25 8.86
C VAL A 270 -18.66 30.52 9.52
N SER A 271 -19.52 31.51 9.70
CA SER A 271 -19.25 32.59 10.64
C SER A 271 -19.32 32.05 12.08
N GLY A 272 -18.21 31.51 12.59
CA GLY A 272 -18.06 31.11 13.98
C GLY A 272 -16.86 31.80 14.63
N GLU A 273 -16.96 32.16 15.92
CA GLU A 273 -15.83 32.71 16.70
C GLU A 273 -14.60 31.78 16.72
N THR A 274 -14.79 30.47 16.52
CA THR A 274 -13.70 29.48 16.35
C THR A 274 -12.91 29.67 15.05
N MET A 275 -13.54 30.24 14.01
CA MET A 275 -12.87 30.67 12.77
C MET A 275 -12.14 32.01 12.90
N ALA A 276 -12.29 32.73 14.01
CA ALA A 276 -11.76 34.07 14.15
C ALA A 276 -10.22 34.13 14.13
N ARG A 277 -9.49 33.02 13.98
CA ARG A 277 -8.01 32.97 14.10
C ARG A 277 -7.29 32.28 12.94
N THR A 278 -7.89 31.26 12.31
CA THR A 278 -7.33 30.58 11.13
C THR A 278 -7.92 31.14 9.85
N ARG A 279 -7.08 31.44 8.86
CA ARG A 279 -7.50 31.89 7.52
C ARG A 279 -7.56 30.68 6.61
N PRO A 280 -8.65 30.46 5.88
CA PRO A 280 -8.72 29.39 4.90
C PRO A 280 -7.66 29.50 3.81
N LEU A 281 -7.07 28.35 3.50
CA LEU A 281 -5.92 28.23 2.62
C LEU A 281 -6.05 26.99 1.74
N LEU A 282 -5.86 27.20 0.45
CA LEU A 282 -5.59 26.17 -0.53
C LEU A 282 -4.11 26.25 -0.95
N HIS A 283 -3.36 25.17 -0.75
CA HIS A 283 -1.99 25.03 -1.20
C HIS A 283 -1.93 24.13 -2.42
N CYS A 284 -1.43 24.67 -3.53
CA CYS A 284 -1.17 23.92 -4.76
C CYS A 284 0.33 23.90 -5.05
N GLN A 285 0.88 22.77 -5.47
CA GLN A 285 2.24 22.68 -5.99
C GLN A 285 2.22 22.28 -7.46
N THR A 286 2.98 23.01 -8.27
CA THR A 286 3.15 22.76 -9.70
C THR A 286 4.45 21.99 -9.97
N SER A 287 4.56 21.39 -11.15
CA SER A 287 5.69 20.53 -11.54
C SER A 287 7.05 21.23 -11.58
N ASP A 288 7.05 22.55 -11.74
CA ASP A 288 8.22 23.43 -11.62
C ASP A 288 8.60 23.74 -10.15
N LYS A 289 7.94 23.08 -9.18
CA LYS A 289 8.16 23.19 -7.73
C LYS A 289 7.81 24.55 -7.13
N VAL A 290 6.97 25.33 -7.81
CA VAL A 290 6.37 26.53 -7.24
C VAL A 290 5.18 26.15 -6.35
N HIS A 291 5.09 26.78 -5.18
CA HIS A 291 3.99 26.60 -4.23
C HIS A 291 3.04 27.79 -4.34
N HIS A 292 1.81 27.57 -4.80
CA HIS A 292 0.77 28.58 -4.87
C HIS A 292 -0.13 28.48 -3.64
N LEU A 293 -0.17 29.55 -2.84
CA LEU A 293 -1.00 29.68 -1.64
C LEU A 293 -2.17 30.58 -1.97
N ILE A 294 -3.37 30.02 -2.09
CA ILE A 294 -4.57 30.74 -2.46
C ILE A 294 -5.41 30.98 -1.21
N LEU A 295 -5.62 32.25 -0.91
CA LEU A 295 -6.31 32.72 0.28
C LEU A 295 -7.61 33.39 -0.15
N LYS A 296 -8.72 33.08 0.52
CA LYS A 296 -10.07 33.46 0.03
C LYS A 296 -10.55 34.86 0.45
N ASP A 297 -9.64 35.70 0.97
CA ASP A 297 -9.92 37.11 1.32
C ASP A 297 -8.81 38.01 0.75
N PRO A 298 -9.09 39.00 -0.12
CA PRO A 298 -9.57 38.82 -1.49
C PRO A 298 -8.41 38.39 -2.43
N ASP A 299 -8.58 37.32 -3.21
CA ASP A 299 -7.74 36.92 -4.36
C ASP A 299 -6.21 36.94 -4.19
N GLN A 300 -5.72 36.85 -2.96
CA GLN A 300 -4.29 36.85 -2.68
C GLN A 300 -3.74 35.45 -2.96
N THR A 301 -3.18 35.29 -4.15
CA THR A 301 -2.32 34.15 -4.47
C THR A 301 -0.89 34.53 -4.18
N ILE A 302 -0.27 33.85 -3.22
CA ILE A 302 1.15 34.00 -2.92
C ILE A 302 1.89 32.85 -3.61
N ALA A 303 2.81 33.18 -4.51
CA ALA A 303 3.71 32.20 -5.12
C ALA A 303 4.99 32.13 -4.29
N VAL A 304 5.26 30.97 -3.72
CA VAL A 304 6.46 30.69 -2.92
C VAL A 304 7.37 29.76 -3.69
N ALA A 305 8.57 30.24 -4.00
CA ALA A 305 9.65 29.41 -4.51
C ALA A 305 10.52 28.94 -3.35
N THR A 306 10.74 27.63 -3.22
CA THR A 306 11.67 27.11 -2.23
C THR A 306 13.11 27.37 -2.69
N PRO A 307 14.01 27.80 -1.79
CA PRO A 307 15.42 27.98 -2.12
C PRO A 307 16.06 26.71 -2.75
N PRO A 308 16.82 26.83 -3.85
CA PRO A 308 17.40 25.68 -4.55
C PRO A 308 18.28 24.80 -3.66
N GLU A 309 19.01 25.41 -2.72
CA GLU A 309 19.88 24.73 -1.77
C GLU A 309 19.13 23.81 -0.80
N TRP A 310 17.80 23.93 -0.68
CA TRP A 310 17.03 23.01 0.13
C TRP A 310 16.96 21.62 -0.49
N GLN A 311 17.02 21.52 -1.82
CA GLN A 311 16.92 20.26 -2.57
C GLN A 311 18.09 19.32 -2.32
N GLN A 312 19.21 19.80 -1.76
CA GLN A 312 20.35 18.97 -1.41
C GLN A 312 20.08 18.02 -0.23
N TRP A 313 19.04 18.29 0.58
CA TRP A 313 18.72 17.54 1.79
C TRP A 313 17.59 16.52 1.57
N TYR A 314 17.61 15.44 2.34
CA TYR A 314 16.58 14.40 2.28
C TYR A 314 15.33 14.80 3.09
N VAL A 315 14.17 14.27 2.67
CA VAL A 315 12.86 14.45 3.33
C VAL A 315 12.50 15.92 3.52
N ASN A 316 12.71 16.76 2.51
CA ASN A 316 12.15 18.10 2.53
C ASN A 316 10.63 18.03 2.39
N HIS A 317 9.93 18.27 3.49
CA HIS A 317 8.47 18.35 3.54
C HIS A 317 8.05 19.79 3.89
N TYR A 318 7.07 20.30 3.14
CA TYR A 318 6.60 21.68 3.24
C TYR A 318 5.11 21.68 3.51
N GLU A 319 4.71 22.32 4.60
CA GLU A 319 3.31 22.47 5.00
C GLU A 319 3.02 23.94 5.26
N PHE A 320 1.86 24.41 4.80
CA PHE A 320 1.49 25.81 4.93
C PHE A 320 0.31 25.97 5.87
N ALA A 321 0.33 27.03 6.66
CA ALA A 321 -0.79 27.45 7.50
C ALA A 321 -1.08 28.92 7.24
N ALA A 322 -2.33 29.32 7.35
CA ALA A 322 -2.72 30.73 7.28
C ALA A 322 -3.58 31.10 8.48
N THR A 323 -3.32 32.28 9.00
CA THR A 323 -4.02 32.88 10.15
C THR A 323 -4.36 34.33 9.81
N LYS A 324 -5.05 35.03 10.72
CA LYS A 324 -5.21 36.49 10.61
C LYS A 324 -3.89 37.25 10.75
N GLU A 325 -2.90 36.68 11.43
CA GLU A 325 -1.61 37.33 11.72
C GLU A 325 -0.58 37.14 10.60
N GLY A 326 -0.84 36.23 9.66
CA GLY A 326 0.05 35.94 8.55
C GLY A 326 -0.06 34.52 8.01
N VAL A 327 0.77 34.26 7.01
CA VAL A 327 0.94 32.95 6.37
C VAL A 327 2.28 32.37 6.82
N PHE A 328 2.29 31.07 7.09
CA PHE A 328 3.44 30.36 7.64
C PHE A 328 3.76 29.12 6.82
N LEU A 329 5.04 28.81 6.72
CA LEU A 329 5.57 27.59 6.14
C LEU A 329 6.31 26.80 7.24
N ARG A 330 5.87 25.57 7.50
CA ARG A 330 6.64 24.57 8.23
C ARG A 330 7.46 23.77 7.24
N ARG A 331 8.77 23.76 7.43
CA ARG A 331 9.69 22.88 6.71
C ARG A 331 10.24 21.84 7.66
N THR A 332 10.05 20.57 7.33
CA THR A 332 10.73 19.45 7.99
C THR A 332 11.78 18.89 7.05
N TRP A 333 12.98 18.62 7.53
CA TRP A 333 14.07 18.07 6.72
C TRP A 333 15.09 17.29 7.55
N ILE A 334 15.90 16.47 6.89
CA ILE A 334 16.98 15.70 7.51
C ILE A 334 18.30 16.15 6.90
N GLU A 335 19.28 16.44 7.75
CA GLU A 335 20.67 16.76 7.38
C GLU A 335 21.38 15.49 6.90
N TYR A 336 20.96 15.04 5.72
CA TYR A 336 21.50 13.91 4.99
C TYR A 336 21.30 14.19 3.49
N PRO A 337 22.29 13.91 2.63
CA PRO A 337 22.18 14.19 1.20
C PRO A 337 20.92 13.57 0.60
N ALA A 338 20.22 14.30 -0.26
CA ALA A 338 19.09 13.76 -1.02
C ALA A 338 19.53 12.54 -1.83
N PRO A 339 18.70 11.48 -1.93
CA PRO A 339 19.09 10.29 -2.67
C PRO A 339 19.25 10.60 -4.16
N PRO A 340 20.11 9.84 -4.87
CA PRO A 340 20.11 9.86 -6.32
C PRO A 340 18.72 9.46 -6.85
N ALA A 341 18.42 9.82 -8.11
CA ALA A 341 17.12 9.55 -8.75
C ALA A 341 16.66 8.08 -8.67
N ARG A 342 17.61 7.15 -8.49
CA ARG A 342 17.36 5.75 -8.18
C ARG A 342 17.99 5.41 -6.83
N ILE A 343 17.17 5.25 -5.80
CA ILE A 343 17.61 4.79 -4.48
C ILE A 343 18.11 3.35 -4.64
N ASP A 344 19.39 3.13 -4.39
CA ASP A 344 19.93 1.79 -4.23
C ASP A 344 19.84 1.33 -2.77
N ARG A 345 20.08 0.04 -2.56
CA ARG A 345 19.98 -0.59 -1.24
C ARG A 345 21.09 -0.12 -0.29
N ASP A 346 22.25 0.24 -0.82
CA ASP A 346 23.42 0.59 -0.04
C ASP A 346 23.23 1.98 0.56
N TRP A 347 22.73 2.94 -0.23
CA TRP A 347 22.32 4.26 0.24
C TRP A 347 21.27 4.16 1.36
N TRP A 348 20.24 3.31 1.18
CA TRP A 348 19.20 3.13 2.22
C TRP A 348 19.76 2.53 3.50
N THR A 349 20.66 1.54 3.38
CA THR A 349 21.31 0.89 4.51
C THR A 349 22.23 1.87 5.25
N GLU A 350 23.03 2.65 4.52
CA GLU A 350 23.88 3.69 5.08
C GLU A 350 23.06 4.79 5.75
N PHE A 351 21.99 5.24 5.08
CA PHE A 351 21.03 6.16 5.66
C PHE A 351 20.56 5.59 7.00
N GLN A 352 19.93 4.43 7.07
CA GLN A 352 19.38 3.91 8.33
C GLN A 352 20.39 3.77 9.47
N ARG A 353 21.64 3.35 9.17
CA ARG A 353 22.69 3.16 10.19
C ARG A 353 23.32 4.46 10.69
N THR A 354 23.25 5.52 9.91
CA THR A 354 23.91 6.79 10.24
C THR A 354 23.04 7.62 11.18
N THR A 355 23.62 8.12 12.26
CA THR A 355 22.99 9.14 13.10
C THR A 355 22.89 10.45 12.31
N LYS A 356 21.71 11.07 12.25
CA LYS A 356 21.50 12.33 11.52
C LYS A 356 20.86 13.38 12.40
N ASN A 357 20.92 14.64 11.97
CA ASN A 357 20.09 15.68 12.53
C ASN A 357 18.81 15.81 11.71
N GLN A 358 17.67 15.84 12.39
CA GLN A 358 16.40 16.25 11.81
C GLN A 358 16.07 17.64 12.32
N SER A 359 15.57 18.49 11.42
CA SER A 359 15.20 19.86 11.75
C SER A 359 13.75 20.10 11.37
N VAL A 360 13.09 20.95 12.15
CA VAL A 360 11.84 21.59 11.81
C VAL A 360 12.03 23.11 11.90
N GLU A 361 11.64 23.80 10.84
CA GLU A 361 11.77 25.24 10.70
C GLU A 361 10.39 25.85 10.46
N LEU A 362 10.15 26.99 11.08
CA LEU A 362 8.99 27.83 10.84
C LEU A 362 9.43 29.09 10.13
N TYR A 363 8.84 29.33 8.97
CA TYR A 363 9.00 30.55 8.20
C TYR A 363 7.69 31.34 8.21
N ARG A 364 7.80 32.66 8.26
CA ARG A 364 6.72 33.58 7.89
C ARG A 364 6.84 33.85 6.39
N VAL A 365 5.72 33.76 5.69
CA VAL A 365 5.64 33.96 4.25
C VAL A 365 5.16 35.38 4.00
N ALA A 366 6.02 36.20 3.37
CA ALA A 366 5.65 37.53 2.93
C ALA A 366 4.70 37.48 1.72
N GLU A 367 4.02 38.58 1.43
CA GLU A 367 3.10 38.67 0.29
C GLU A 367 3.81 38.47 -1.07
N THR A 368 5.10 38.79 -1.13
CA THR A 368 5.96 38.56 -2.30
C THR A 368 6.43 37.11 -2.45
N GLY A 369 6.09 36.24 -1.49
CA GLY A 369 6.57 34.86 -1.42
C GLY A 369 7.93 34.69 -0.74
N HIS A 370 8.52 35.77 -0.22
CA HIS A 370 9.76 35.71 0.57
C HIS A 370 9.54 34.93 1.88
N LEU A 371 10.58 34.26 2.36
CA LEU A 371 10.54 33.37 3.52
C LEU A 371 11.44 33.90 4.63
N ASP A 372 10.82 34.40 5.70
CA ASP A 372 11.53 34.89 6.88
C ASP A 372 11.55 33.80 7.95
N LEU A 373 12.74 33.33 8.32
CA LEU A 373 12.88 32.31 9.37
C LEU A 373 12.45 32.89 10.72
N VAL A 374 11.43 32.29 11.33
CA VAL A 374 10.91 32.67 12.65
C VAL A 374 11.57 31.83 13.74
N ASN A 375 11.60 30.51 13.55
CA ASN A 375 12.18 29.59 14.53
C ASN A 375 12.72 28.33 13.84
N ARG A 376 13.72 27.70 14.47
CA ARG A 376 14.30 26.42 14.07
C ARG A 376 14.52 25.56 15.31
N TYR A 377 14.06 24.32 15.25
CA TYR A 377 14.35 23.31 16.23
C TYR A 377 14.96 22.08 15.57
N SER A 378 16.09 21.61 16.11
CA SER A 378 16.83 20.46 15.59
C SER A 378 17.02 19.41 16.66
N TRP A 379 16.95 18.14 16.28
CA TRP A 379 17.22 17.02 17.17
C TRP A 379 17.99 15.92 16.44
N THR A 380 18.70 15.11 17.21
CA THR A 380 19.44 13.98 16.69
C THR A 380 18.51 12.77 16.53
N LEU A 381 18.44 12.26 15.31
CA LEU A 381 17.84 10.97 14.97
C LEU A 381 18.93 9.90 15.07
N PRO A 382 18.88 9.01 16.09
CA PRO A 382 19.90 7.98 16.25
C PRO A 382 19.88 7.03 15.06
N GLY A 383 21.08 6.61 14.62
CA GLY A 383 21.22 5.53 13.66
C GLY A 383 20.75 4.21 14.26
N ASP A 384 20.15 3.36 13.44
CA ASP A 384 19.81 1.99 13.82
C ASP A 384 20.87 1.04 13.21
N PRO A 385 21.89 0.63 13.99
CA PRO A 385 22.95 -0.24 13.50
C PRO A 385 22.42 -1.62 13.07
N ASP A 386 21.25 -2.04 13.56
CA ASP A 386 20.58 -3.29 13.23
C ASP A 386 19.58 -3.17 12.08
N ALA A 387 19.42 -1.98 11.47
CA ALA A 387 18.41 -1.69 10.44
C ALA A 387 18.48 -2.60 9.19
N ILE A 388 19.60 -3.31 8.99
CA ILE A 388 19.71 -4.39 7.98
C ILE A 388 18.63 -5.45 8.17
N ARG A 389 18.08 -5.58 9.39
CA ARG A 389 17.03 -6.54 9.75
C ARG A 389 15.61 -6.08 9.45
N TYR A 390 15.37 -4.82 9.07
CA TYR A 390 14.10 -4.39 8.48
C TYR A 390 13.99 -4.82 7.01
N VAL A 391 14.28 -6.10 6.75
CA VAL A 391 13.79 -6.77 5.55
C VAL A 391 12.32 -7.04 5.85
N GLU A 392 11.43 -6.32 5.17
CA GLU A 392 9.98 -6.43 5.31
C GLU A 392 9.61 -7.91 5.52
N PRO A 393 8.96 -8.30 6.63
CA PRO A 393 8.69 -9.70 7.00
C PRO A 393 8.13 -10.50 5.81
N ARG A 394 7.25 -9.86 5.03
CA ARG A 394 6.69 -10.37 3.78
C ARG A 394 7.73 -10.70 2.70
N SER A 395 8.79 -9.92 2.56
CA SER A 395 9.87 -10.16 1.59
C SER A 395 10.76 -11.34 1.97
N ASN A 396 11.00 -11.57 3.27
CA ASN A 396 11.70 -12.75 3.79
C ASN A 396 10.84 -14.02 3.65
N VAL A 397 9.56 -13.95 4.01
CA VAL A 397 8.61 -15.05 3.79
C VAL A 397 8.46 -15.34 2.29
N LYS A 398 8.41 -14.31 1.43
CA LYS A 398 8.43 -14.47 -0.03
C LYS A 398 9.68 -15.22 -0.48
N ARG A 399 10.89 -14.80 -0.06
CA ARG A 399 12.14 -15.50 -0.39
C ARG A 399 12.13 -16.96 0.06
N PHE A 400 11.64 -17.22 1.26
CA PHE A 400 11.50 -18.58 1.79
C PHE A 400 10.51 -19.40 0.94
N VAL A 401 9.24 -18.99 0.85
CA VAL A 401 8.17 -19.71 0.13
C VAL A 401 8.51 -19.94 -1.35
N THR A 402 9.13 -18.95 -2.02
CA THR A 402 9.56 -19.08 -3.42
C THR A 402 10.77 -20.02 -3.60
N ALA A 403 11.70 -20.09 -2.63
CA ALA A 403 12.82 -21.02 -2.69
C ALA A 403 12.38 -22.50 -2.58
N PHE A 404 11.31 -22.79 -1.82
CA PHE A 404 10.86 -24.17 -1.60
C PHE A 404 9.95 -24.74 -2.71
N SER A 405 9.46 -23.93 -3.66
CA SER A 405 8.52 -24.44 -4.67
C SER A 405 8.41 -23.56 -5.94
N PRO A 406 9.54 -23.30 -6.62
CA PRO A 406 9.66 -22.34 -7.71
C PRO A 406 8.88 -22.76 -8.98
N LEU A 407 8.89 -24.05 -9.34
CA LEU A 407 8.20 -24.56 -10.54
C LEU A 407 6.69 -24.37 -10.49
N LEU A 408 6.09 -24.50 -9.31
CA LEU A 408 4.65 -24.29 -9.11
C LEU A 408 4.25 -22.85 -9.37
N ALA A 409 5.07 -21.89 -8.93
CA ALA A 409 4.81 -20.48 -9.15
C ALA A 409 4.96 -20.17 -10.66
N ASP A 410 6.05 -20.63 -11.29
CA ASP A 410 6.27 -20.40 -12.72
C ASP A 410 5.19 -21.07 -13.60
N LEU A 411 4.83 -22.33 -13.34
CA LEU A 411 3.79 -23.08 -14.08
C LEU A 411 2.37 -22.56 -13.84
N PHE A 412 2.11 -21.91 -12.71
CA PHE A 412 0.84 -21.23 -12.48
C PHE A 412 0.69 -19.99 -13.36
N TRP A 413 1.79 -19.31 -13.70
CA TRP A 413 1.77 -18.09 -14.52
C TRP A 413 1.92 -18.34 -16.03
N LEU A 414 2.66 -19.38 -16.44
CA LEU A 414 2.98 -19.70 -17.84
C LEU A 414 1.79 -19.93 -18.80
N PRO A 415 0.71 -20.65 -18.43
CA PRO A 415 -0.36 -20.99 -19.36
C PRO A 415 -1.41 -19.88 -19.56
N PHE A 416 -1.32 -18.77 -18.82
CA PHE A 416 -2.32 -17.71 -18.85
C PHE A 416 -1.76 -16.43 -19.47
N PRO A 417 -2.38 -15.87 -20.52
CA PRO A 417 -1.99 -14.57 -21.05
C PRO A 417 -2.19 -13.49 -19.98
N ALA A 418 -1.41 -12.40 -20.04
CA ALA A 418 -1.43 -11.32 -19.04
C ALA A 418 -2.85 -10.78 -18.73
N GLY A 419 -3.77 -10.80 -19.72
CA GLY A 419 -5.16 -10.36 -19.56
C GLY A 419 -6.10 -11.35 -18.84
N PHE A 420 -5.72 -12.62 -18.67
CA PHE A 420 -6.56 -13.62 -17.98
C PHE A 420 -6.70 -13.31 -16.48
N TRP A 421 -5.58 -12.98 -15.83
CA TRP A 421 -5.55 -12.61 -14.41
C TRP A 421 -6.24 -11.27 -14.16
N GLN A 422 -6.09 -10.31 -15.08
CA GLN A 422 -6.79 -9.01 -15.01
C GLN A 422 -8.32 -9.19 -15.05
N ASN A 423 -8.84 -10.11 -15.86
CA ASN A 423 -10.28 -10.38 -15.91
C ASN A 423 -10.82 -11.11 -14.65
N LEU A 424 -10.02 -11.97 -14.01
CA LEU A 424 -10.41 -12.62 -12.75
C LEU A 424 -10.30 -11.66 -11.55
N TYR A 425 -9.31 -10.78 -11.55
CA TYR A 425 -9.08 -9.72 -10.56
C TYR A 425 -10.31 -8.80 -10.40
N GLN A 426 -11.09 -8.64 -11.48
CA GLN A 426 -12.26 -7.77 -11.54
C GLN A 426 -13.58 -8.44 -11.13
N ARG A 427 -13.62 -9.77 -10.95
CA ARG A 427 -14.90 -10.50 -10.75
C ARG A 427 -15.32 -10.70 -9.30
N SER A 428 -14.41 -10.66 -8.33
CA SER A 428 -14.75 -10.74 -6.90
C SER A 428 -13.65 -10.17 -6.03
N ASP A 429 -14.01 -9.61 -4.87
CA ASP A 429 -13.04 -9.08 -3.90
C ASP A 429 -12.12 -10.18 -3.36
N PHE A 430 -12.63 -11.40 -3.18
CA PHE A 430 -11.83 -12.57 -2.84
C PHE A 430 -10.80 -12.93 -3.91
N ALA A 431 -11.19 -12.94 -5.20
CA ALA A 431 -10.25 -13.18 -6.29
C ALA A 431 -9.20 -12.05 -6.39
N ARG A 432 -9.58 -10.81 -6.09
CA ARG A 432 -8.68 -9.66 -6.05
C ARG A 432 -7.60 -9.83 -5.00
N GLU A 433 -7.98 -10.11 -3.76
CA GLU A 433 -7.04 -10.34 -2.65
C GLU A 433 -6.13 -11.55 -2.94
N PHE A 434 -6.71 -12.65 -3.42
CA PHE A 434 -5.94 -13.85 -3.79
C PHE A 434 -4.93 -13.56 -4.90
N ILE A 435 -5.33 -12.86 -5.97
CA ILE A 435 -4.44 -12.53 -7.10
C ILE A 435 -3.34 -11.56 -6.66
N GLN A 436 -3.63 -10.56 -5.83
CA GLN A 436 -2.60 -9.65 -5.29
C GLN A 436 -1.55 -10.41 -4.47
N VAL A 437 -1.98 -11.31 -3.58
CA VAL A 437 -1.09 -12.13 -2.77
C VAL A 437 -0.24 -13.07 -3.65
N VAL A 438 -0.82 -13.64 -4.70
CA VAL A 438 -0.11 -14.53 -5.63
C VAL A 438 0.83 -13.77 -6.58
N GLU A 439 0.48 -12.56 -7.03
CA GLU A 439 1.38 -11.66 -7.79
C GLU A 439 2.57 -11.22 -6.94
N GLN A 440 2.32 -10.87 -5.67
CA GLN A 440 3.38 -10.54 -4.72
C GLN A 440 4.33 -11.71 -4.49
N MET A 441 3.86 -12.96 -4.63
CA MET A 441 4.67 -14.18 -4.56
C MET A 441 5.39 -14.55 -5.86
N ARG A 442 5.22 -13.81 -6.97
CA ARG A 442 5.89 -14.11 -8.24
C ARG A 442 7.42 -14.09 -8.06
N PRO A 443 8.13 -15.21 -8.26
CA PRO A 443 9.58 -15.24 -8.14
C PRO A 443 10.20 -14.36 -9.23
N HIS A 444 11.29 -13.67 -8.90
CA HIS A 444 12.20 -13.18 -9.93
C HIS A 444 12.94 -14.42 -10.46
N TYR A 445 12.87 -14.67 -11.76
CA TYR A 445 13.50 -15.82 -12.43
C TYR A 445 14.88 -16.12 -11.83
N SER A 446 15.04 -17.29 -11.21
CA SER A 446 16.33 -17.74 -10.70
C SER A 446 16.65 -19.10 -11.30
N ILE A 447 17.64 -19.14 -12.19
CA ILE A 447 18.14 -20.36 -12.84
C ILE A 447 18.50 -21.43 -11.79
N TRP A 448 18.99 -21.01 -10.62
CA TRP A 448 19.32 -21.89 -9.50
C TRP A 448 18.13 -22.70 -8.99
N SER A 449 16.93 -22.12 -9.00
CA SER A 449 15.70 -22.80 -8.57
C SER A 449 15.34 -23.99 -9.48
N TRP A 450 15.57 -23.84 -10.78
CA TRP A 450 15.39 -24.91 -11.77
C TRP A 450 16.44 -26.01 -11.61
N LEU A 451 17.71 -25.63 -11.37
CA LEU A 451 18.80 -26.58 -11.13
C LEU A 451 18.57 -27.43 -9.86
N VAL A 452 18.15 -26.80 -8.76
CA VAL A 452 17.82 -27.52 -7.52
C VAL A 452 16.65 -28.48 -7.75
N THR A 453 15.60 -28.04 -8.45
CA THR A 453 14.46 -28.92 -8.70
C THR A 453 14.82 -30.09 -9.61
N ALA A 454 15.65 -29.86 -10.63
CA ALA A 454 16.18 -30.91 -11.48
C ALA A 454 17.01 -31.93 -10.68
N ALA A 455 17.84 -31.46 -9.75
CA ALA A 455 18.60 -32.32 -8.85
C ALA A 455 17.69 -33.17 -7.95
N MET A 456 16.67 -32.57 -7.33
CA MET A 456 15.71 -33.30 -6.48
C MET A 456 14.91 -34.34 -7.28
N LEU A 457 14.52 -34.02 -8.51
CA LEU A 457 13.85 -34.96 -9.41
C LEU A 457 14.77 -36.11 -9.83
N ALA A 458 16.03 -35.82 -10.15
CA ALA A 458 17.02 -36.84 -10.48
C ALA A 458 17.26 -37.80 -9.31
N LEU A 459 17.41 -37.27 -8.09
CA LEU A 459 17.57 -38.06 -6.87
C LEU A 459 16.33 -38.91 -6.57
N THR A 460 15.13 -38.33 -6.70
CA THR A 460 13.85 -39.04 -6.53
C THR A 460 13.72 -40.17 -7.54
N PHE A 461 14.04 -39.90 -8.81
CA PHE A 461 13.99 -40.90 -9.88
C PHE A 461 15.00 -42.02 -9.63
N GLN A 462 16.25 -41.69 -9.31
CA GLN A 462 17.29 -42.67 -9.02
C GLN A 462 16.92 -43.55 -7.82
N HIS A 463 16.35 -42.96 -6.76
CA HIS A 463 15.88 -43.70 -5.60
C HIS A 463 14.63 -44.56 -5.89
N GLY A 464 13.67 -44.01 -6.64
CA GLY A 464 12.34 -44.59 -6.84
C GLY A 464 12.25 -45.59 -7.98
N HIS A 465 13.06 -45.42 -9.02
CA HIS A 465 13.11 -46.32 -10.17
C HIS A 465 13.34 -47.79 -9.78
N PRO A 466 14.34 -48.17 -8.95
CA PRO A 466 14.51 -49.57 -8.54
C PRO A 466 13.44 -50.05 -7.55
N ARG A 467 12.75 -49.14 -6.86
CA ARG A 467 11.75 -49.40 -5.81
C ARG A 467 10.30 -49.32 -6.30
N ARG A 468 10.08 -49.02 -7.58
CA ARG A 468 8.73 -48.77 -8.12
C ARG A 468 7.85 -50.03 -8.08
N THR A 469 6.68 -49.90 -7.48
CA THR A 469 5.62 -50.91 -7.58
C THR A 469 4.89 -50.78 -8.92
N SER A 470 4.62 -49.55 -9.35
CA SER A 470 4.07 -49.20 -10.67
C SER A 470 4.73 -47.94 -11.25
N TRP A 471 4.67 -47.78 -12.57
CA TRP A 471 5.11 -46.55 -13.25
C TRP A 471 4.26 -45.34 -12.86
N GLY A 472 2.96 -45.53 -12.65
CA GLY A 472 2.06 -44.45 -12.23
C GLY A 472 2.42 -43.88 -10.85
N ARG A 473 2.80 -44.74 -9.89
CA ARG A 473 3.22 -44.28 -8.55
C ARG A 473 4.56 -43.53 -8.59
N LEU A 474 5.50 -43.95 -9.43
CA LEU A 474 6.74 -43.21 -9.64
C LEU A 474 6.48 -41.85 -10.27
N ALA A 475 5.63 -41.79 -11.31
CA ALA A 475 5.24 -40.54 -11.95
C ALA A 475 4.56 -39.58 -10.96
N PHE A 476 3.66 -40.08 -10.11
CA PHE A 476 3.05 -39.30 -9.04
C PHE A 476 4.10 -38.67 -8.12
N TRP A 477 5.06 -39.46 -7.63
CA TRP A 477 6.10 -38.94 -6.73
C TRP A 477 7.02 -37.93 -7.42
N LEU A 478 7.36 -38.12 -8.70
CA LEU A 478 8.14 -37.13 -9.45
C LEU A 478 7.37 -35.82 -9.61
N VAL A 479 6.07 -35.87 -9.94
CA VAL A 479 5.24 -34.66 -10.01
C VAL A 479 5.14 -34.00 -8.63
N PHE A 480 4.90 -34.78 -7.58
CA PHE A 480 4.82 -34.28 -6.21
C PHE A 480 6.11 -33.56 -5.78
N VAL A 481 7.28 -34.16 -6.04
CA VAL A 481 8.59 -33.55 -5.77
C VAL A 481 8.85 -32.35 -6.68
N ALA A 482 8.45 -32.38 -7.96
CA ALA A 482 8.61 -31.24 -8.86
C ALA A 482 7.83 -30.02 -8.35
N LEU A 483 6.63 -30.24 -7.82
CA LEU A 483 5.76 -29.19 -7.33
C LEU A 483 6.25 -28.64 -5.97
N LEU A 484 6.60 -29.51 -5.03
CA LEU A 484 6.94 -29.14 -3.64
C LEU A 484 8.46 -29.13 -3.34
N ASN A 485 9.29 -29.31 -4.37
CA ASN A 485 10.76 -29.34 -4.35
C ASN A 485 11.33 -30.11 -3.13
N LEU A 486 12.17 -29.48 -2.31
CA LEU A 486 12.83 -30.10 -1.16
C LEU A 486 11.83 -30.70 -0.16
N THR A 487 10.73 -30.02 0.14
CA THR A 487 9.70 -30.54 1.05
C THR A 487 9.04 -31.79 0.47
N GLY A 488 8.72 -31.76 -0.82
CA GLY A 488 8.21 -32.93 -1.53
C GLY A 488 9.20 -34.10 -1.50
N PHE A 489 10.49 -33.83 -1.69
CA PHE A 489 11.56 -34.82 -1.64
C PHE A 489 11.68 -35.46 -0.26
N LEU A 490 11.67 -34.66 0.82
CA LEU A 490 11.78 -35.17 2.18
C LEU A 490 10.58 -36.05 2.56
N VAL A 491 9.37 -35.65 2.19
CA VAL A 491 8.15 -36.47 2.40
C VAL A 491 8.23 -37.76 1.60
N TYR A 492 8.63 -37.69 0.33
CA TYR A 492 8.87 -38.88 -0.49
C TYR A 492 9.88 -39.82 0.16
N TRP A 493 11.01 -39.28 0.63
CA TRP A 493 12.08 -40.04 1.25
C TRP A 493 11.59 -40.72 2.53
N ALA A 494 10.96 -39.97 3.44
CA ALA A 494 10.43 -40.49 4.70
C ALA A 494 9.43 -41.64 4.49
N LEU A 495 8.56 -41.52 3.47
CA LEU A 495 7.50 -42.51 3.22
C LEU A 495 7.92 -43.69 2.35
N ASN A 496 9.04 -43.59 1.61
CA ASN A 496 9.44 -44.63 0.64
C ASN A 496 10.87 -45.16 0.87
N HIS A 497 11.52 -44.79 1.98
CA HIS A 497 12.80 -45.37 2.38
C HIS A 497 12.59 -46.78 2.95
N THR A 498 12.55 -47.77 2.07
CA THR A 498 12.57 -49.21 2.42
C THR A 498 13.87 -49.85 1.97
N ALA A 499 14.36 -50.83 2.73
CA ALA A 499 15.50 -51.65 2.34
C ALA A 499 15.26 -52.36 0.98
N THR A 500 16.35 -52.64 0.27
CA THR A 500 16.31 -53.27 -1.07
C THR A 500 17.22 -54.48 -1.11
N MET A 501 16.79 -55.51 -1.84
CA MET A 501 17.55 -56.73 -2.11
C MET A 501 18.07 -56.74 -3.56
N ALA A 502 19.23 -57.33 -3.82
CA ALA A 502 19.69 -57.56 -5.20
C ALA A 502 19.02 -58.81 -5.78
N CYS A 503 18.52 -58.73 -7.02
CA CYS A 503 18.01 -59.91 -7.72
C CYS A 503 19.17 -60.85 -8.02
N PRO A 504 19.13 -62.14 -7.61
CA PRO A 504 20.24 -63.07 -7.82
C PRO A 504 20.49 -63.37 -9.31
N ALA A 505 19.46 -63.30 -10.16
CA ALA A 505 19.59 -63.59 -11.58
C ALA A 505 20.13 -62.43 -12.42
N CYS A 506 19.92 -61.18 -12.01
CA CYS A 506 20.31 -60.02 -12.84
C CYS A 506 21.05 -58.90 -12.07
N GLY A 507 21.37 -59.11 -10.80
CA GLY A 507 22.10 -58.17 -9.93
C GLY A 507 21.38 -56.87 -9.58
N LYS A 508 20.21 -56.59 -10.18
CA LYS A 508 19.51 -55.30 -10.00
C LYS A 508 18.77 -55.26 -8.66
N ARG A 509 18.89 -54.13 -7.93
CA ARG A 509 18.22 -53.90 -6.63
C ARG A 509 16.70 -53.76 -6.76
N ARG A 510 15.94 -54.34 -5.83
CA ARG A 510 14.46 -54.43 -5.81
C ARG A 510 13.92 -54.24 -4.39
N SER A 511 12.66 -53.82 -4.28
CA SER A 511 11.95 -53.75 -2.99
C SER A 511 11.75 -55.15 -2.41
N LEU A 512 11.85 -55.28 -1.09
CA LEU A 512 11.63 -56.51 -0.32
C LEU A 512 10.18 -57.02 -0.37
N SER A 513 9.22 -56.16 -0.77
CA SER A 513 7.79 -56.52 -0.83
C SER A 513 7.39 -57.32 -2.08
N ARG A 514 8.33 -57.62 -2.99
CA ARG A 514 8.05 -58.36 -4.24
C ARG A 514 8.59 -59.78 -4.19
N THR A 515 7.79 -60.69 -4.74
CA THR A 515 8.16 -62.10 -4.92
C THR A 515 8.88 -62.37 -6.25
N ASP A 516 8.84 -61.43 -7.21
CA ASP A 516 9.42 -61.59 -8.54
C ASP A 516 10.16 -60.34 -9.06
N CYS A 517 11.18 -60.54 -9.90
CA CYS A 517 11.93 -59.45 -10.51
C CYS A 517 11.23 -58.93 -11.77
N VAL A 518 10.81 -57.66 -11.79
CA VAL A 518 10.16 -57.01 -12.94
C VAL A 518 10.93 -57.11 -14.27
N HIS A 519 12.26 -57.25 -14.20
CA HIS A 519 13.10 -57.27 -15.40
C HIS A 519 13.29 -58.66 -16.00
N CYS A 520 13.56 -59.68 -15.17
CA CYS A 520 13.89 -61.03 -15.63
C CYS A 520 12.88 -62.10 -15.18
N ARG A 521 11.85 -61.69 -14.42
CA ARG A 521 10.80 -62.54 -13.81
C ARG A 521 11.32 -63.65 -12.88
N ALA A 522 12.60 -63.63 -12.52
CA ALA A 522 13.17 -64.55 -11.54
C ALA A 522 12.56 -64.31 -10.16
N ALA A 523 12.32 -65.39 -9.41
CA ALA A 523 11.86 -65.34 -8.03
C ALA A 523 12.87 -64.58 -7.16
N LEU A 524 12.37 -63.68 -6.33
CA LEU A 524 13.16 -62.93 -5.35
C LEU A 524 13.12 -63.69 -4.00
N PRO A 525 14.25 -63.79 -3.28
CA PRO A 525 14.26 -64.38 -1.94
C PRO A 525 13.21 -63.75 -1.01
N THR A 526 12.48 -64.57 -0.29
CA THR A 526 11.49 -64.11 0.71
C THR A 526 12.23 -63.39 1.84
N PRO A 527 11.85 -62.14 2.19
CA PRO A 527 12.50 -61.41 3.26
C PRO A 527 12.28 -62.10 4.63
N GLU A 528 13.29 -62.08 5.49
CA GLU A 528 13.19 -62.55 6.87
C GLU A 528 12.22 -61.67 7.69
N HIS A 529 11.52 -62.25 8.67
CA HIS A 529 10.57 -61.54 9.53
C HIS A 529 11.24 -60.32 10.22
N GLY A 530 10.62 -59.15 10.14
CA GLY A 530 11.11 -57.89 10.71
C GLY A 530 11.87 -56.95 9.75
N GLN A 531 12.32 -57.41 8.57
CA GLN A 531 13.00 -56.54 7.58
C GLN A 531 12.05 -55.64 6.77
N LEU A 532 10.74 -55.86 6.90
CA LEU A 532 9.69 -55.07 6.27
C LEU A 532 9.11 -53.99 7.19
N ASP A 533 9.49 -53.99 8.48
CA ASP A 533 8.96 -53.03 9.44
C ASP A 533 9.59 -51.66 9.20
N LEU A 534 8.74 -50.71 8.80
CA LEU A 534 9.08 -49.30 8.63
C LEU A 534 9.45 -48.68 10.00
N ILE A 535 10.24 -47.61 9.97
CA ILE A 535 10.78 -46.84 11.12
C ILE A 535 9.68 -46.22 12.03
N PHE A 536 8.40 -46.54 11.85
CA PHE A 536 7.30 -46.12 12.74
C PHE A 536 6.59 -47.32 13.40
N GLY A 537 7.37 -48.31 13.84
CA GLY A 537 6.95 -49.32 14.81
C GLY A 537 7.45 -48.95 16.20
N VAL A 538 6.68 -48.10 16.89
CA VAL A 538 6.86 -47.60 18.28
C VAL A 538 8.05 -46.65 18.50
#